data_AF-A0A3B8RSR4-F1
#
_entry.id   AF-A0A3B8RSR4-F1
#
_cell.length_a   1.000
_cell.length_b   1.000
_cell.length_c   1.000
_cell.angle_alpha   90.00
_cell.angle_beta   90.00
_cell.angle_gamma   90.00
#
_symmetry.space_group_name_H-M   'P 1'
#
loop_
_entity.id
_entity.type
_entity.pdbx_description
1 polymer ?
#
loop_
_entity_poly.entity_id
_entity_poly.type
_entity_poly.pdbx_seq_one_letter_code
_entity_poly.pdbx_strand_id
1 'polypeptide(L)'
;VSGTIHKGETASQTALREIIEETDLRPKKMWVVPNINSFYSPEKNHISVLPVFAVQVNAGSRVKISHEHTECKWASKNKAKKMLAWIGQRRSIDIIYEYLTKQKSHLNFVEIKI
;
A
#
# COMPACT_ATOMS: atom_id res chain seq x y z
N VAL A 1 -3.19 -4.22 -4.41
CA VAL A 1 -1.86 -4.50 -3.86
C VAL A 1 -1.86 -4.78 -2.38
N SER A 2 -1.92 -6.08 -2.13
CA SER A 2 -1.74 -6.72 -0.84
C SER A 2 -1.41 -8.17 -1.14
N GLY A 3 -0.42 -8.74 -0.46
CA GLY A 3 -0.07 -10.12 -0.68
C GLY A 3 0.49 -10.81 0.54
N THR A 4 0.70 -12.10 0.40
CA THR A 4 1.15 -12.96 1.50
C THR A 4 2.67 -12.98 1.52
N ILE A 5 3.25 -12.87 2.71
CA ILE A 5 4.69 -12.96 2.90
C ILE A 5 5.15 -14.39 2.60
N HIS A 6 6.09 -14.56 1.69
CA HIS A 6 6.74 -15.84 1.44
C HIS A 6 7.87 -16.12 2.43
N LYS A 7 8.23 -17.39 2.60
CA LYS A 7 9.33 -17.78 3.50
C LYS A 7 10.62 -17.09 3.09
N GLY A 8 11.23 -16.36 4.03
CA GLY A 8 12.47 -15.63 3.81
C GLY A 8 12.30 -14.18 3.36
N GLU A 9 11.07 -13.71 3.10
CA GLU A 9 10.79 -12.31 2.79
C GLU A 9 10.52 -11.48 4.06
N THR A 10 10.99 -10.24 4.06
CA THR A 10 10.45 -9.20 4.94
C THR A 10 9.14 -8.65 4.37
N ALA A 11 8.30 -8.05 5.21
CA ALA A 11 7.05 -7.43 4.76
C ALA A 11 7.27 -6.36 3.66
N SER A 12 8.39 -5.64 3.70
CA SER A 12 8.72 -4.65 2.67
C SER A 12 9.16 -5.30 1.35
N GLN A 13 9.91 -6.41 1.41
CA GLN A 13 10.27 -7.18 0.21
C GLN A 13 9.02 -7.77 -0.45
N THR A 14 8.11 -8.34 0.34
CA THR A 14 6.80 -8.79 -0.13
C THR A 14 6.03 -7.65 -0.82
N ALA A 15 5.92 -6.48 -0.20
CA ALA A 15 5.20 -5.36 -0.80
C ALA A 15 5.83 -4.86 -2.12
N LEU A 16 7.16 -4.92 -2.27
CA LEU A 16 7.85 -4.60 -3.53
C LEU A 16 7.55 -5.64 -4.62
N ARG A 17 7.63 -6.93 -4.27
CA ARG A 17 7.29 -8.04 -5.18
C ARG A 17 5.85 -7.92 -5.65
N GLU A 18 4.90 -7.78 -4.72
CA GLU A 18 3.46 -7.72 -5.01
C GLU A 18 3.10 -6.51 -5.87
N ILE A 19 3.72 -5.34 -5.67
CA ILE A 19 3.52 -4.20 -6.58
C ILE A 19 3.92 -4.56 -8.01
N ILE A 20 5.04 -5.25 -8.21
CA ILE A 20 5.53 -5.62 -9.53
C ILE A 20 4.61 -6.69 -10.14
N GLU A 21 4.26 -7.72 -9.38
CA GLU A 21 3.42 -8.84 -9.83
C GLU A 21 1.99 -8.39 -10.15
N GLU A 22 1.37 -7.58 -9.30
CA GLU A 22 -0.02 -7.17 -9.46
C GLU A 22 -0.21 -6.00 -10.44
N THR A 23 0.83 -5.18 -10.70
CA THR A 23 0.65 -3.91 -11.43
C THR A 23 1.67 -3.60 -12.52
N ASP A 24 2.77 -4.36 -12.62
CA ASP A 24 3.97 -4.08 -13.44
C ASP A 24 4.61 -2.71 -13.16
N LEU A 25 4.22 -2.02 -12.08
CA LEU A 25 4.83 -0.76 -11.69
C LEU A 25 6.20 -1.00 -11.06
N ARG A 26 7.15 -0.09 -11.31
CA ARG A 26 8.48 -0.10 -10.71
C ARG A 26 8.57 0.97 -9.62
N PRO A 27 8.65 0.58 -8.33
CA PRO A 27 8.88 1.50 -7.22
C PRO A 27 10.13 2.36 -7.42
N LYS A 28 10.01 3.67 -7.15
CA LYS A 28 11.14 4.61 -7.08
C LYS A 28 11.57 4.91 -5.66
N LYS A 29 10.58 5.02 -4.77
CA LYS A 29 10.76 5.24 -3.34
C LYS A 29 9.68 4.50 -2.60
N MET A 30 9.99 4.08 -1.38
CA MET A 30 9.08 3.35 -0.52
C MET A 30 9.22 3.84 0.91
N TRP A 31 8.09 3.99 1.58
CA TRP A 31 8.02 4.46 2.94
C TRP A 31 7.12 3.58 3.80
N VAL A 32 7.48 3.45 5.08
CA VAL A 32 6.59 2.89 6.09
C VAL A 32 5.50 3.90 6.40
N VAL A 33 4.24 3.49 6.27
CA VAL A 33 3.10 4.26 6.77
C VAL A 33 2.87 3.81 8.22
N PRO A 34 2.78 4.72 9.20
CA PRO A 34 2.57 4.39 10.61
C PRO A 34 1.12 3.93 10.87
N ASN A 35 0.72 2.85 10.20
CA ASN A 35 -0.58 2.22 10.31
C ASN A 35 -0.46 0.73 9.98
N ILE A 36 -1.23 -0.09 10.68
CA ILE A 36 -1.35 -1.51 10.43
C ILE A 36 -2.80 -1.81 10.10
N ASN A 37 -3.05 -2.54 9.02
CA ASN A 37 -4.37 -3.10 8.76
C ASN A 37 -4.46 -4.45 9.44
N SER A 38 -5.55 -4.73 10.14
CA SER A 38 -5.80 -6.05 10.71
C SER A 38 -7.25 -6.45 10.55
N PHE A 39 -7.49 -7.72 10.27
CA PHE A 39 -8.82 -8.29 10.19
C PHE A 39 -8.80 -9.77 10.56
N TYR A 40 -9.94 -10.28 10.99
CA TYR A 40 -10.15 -11.71 11.21
C TYR A 40 -10.61 -12.36 9.90
N SER A 41 -9.93 -13.42 9.47
CA SER A 41 -10.36 -14.27 8.35
C SER A 41 -11.09 -15.49 8.92
N PRO A 42 -12.43 -15.58 8.78
CA PRO A 42 -13.17 -16.75 9.25
C PRO A 42 -12.83 -18.01 8.45
N GLU A 43 -12.54 -17.88 7.16
CA GLU A 43 -12.13 -18.99 6.28
C GLU A 43 -10.83 -19.66 6.75
N LYS A 44 -9.84 -18.84 7.11
CA LYS A 44 -8.52 -19.32 7.56
C LYS A 44 -8.41 -19.45 9.08
N ASN A 45 -9.46 -19.10 9.81
CA ASN A 45 -9.53 -19.06 11.28
C ASN A 45 -8.31 -18.38 11.92
N HIS A 46 -7.94 -17.19 11.43
CA HIS A 46 -6.83 -16.42 11.99
C HIS A 46 -7.03 -14.91 11.91
N ILE A 47 -6.20 -14.16 12.64
CA ILE A 47 -6.08 -12.71 12.47
C ILE A 47 -4.95 -12.44 11.46
N SER A 48 -5.27 -11.74 10.39
CA SER A 48 -4.28 -11.18 9.46
C SER A 48 -3.84 -9.80 9.94
N VAL A 49 -2.53 -9.54 9.91
CA VAL A 49 -1.91 -8.27 10.29
C VAL A 49 -1.01 -7.82 9.14
N LEU A 50 -1.27 -6.64 8.59
CA LEU A 50 -0.67 -6.15 7.35
C LEU A 50 -0.01 -4.79 7.60
N PRO A 51 1.33 -4.74 7.62
CA PRO A 51 2.07 -3.49 7.52
C PRO A 51 1.70 -2.71 6.26
N VAL A 52 1.56 -1.39 6.38
CA VAL A 52 1.19 -0.54 5.25
C VAL A 52 2.41 0.24 4.78
N PHE A 53 2.59 0.27 3.46
CA PHE A 53 3.66 1.02 2.80
C PHE A 53 3.07 2.00 1.78
N ALA A 54 3.76 3.12 1.59
CA ALA A 54 3.50 4.05 0.51
C ALA A 54 4.62 3.92 -0.51
N VAL A 55 4.27 3.85 -1.80
CA VAL A 55 5.25 3.71 -2.88
C VAL A 55 5.03 4.82 -3.90
N GLN A 56 6.14 5.49 -4.26
CA GLN A 56 6.17 6.42 -5.38
C GLN A 56 6.62 5.70 -6.64
N VAL A 57 5.96 5.98 -7.75
CA VAL A 57 6.30 5.47 -9.09
C VAL A 57 6.49 6.64 -10.07
N ASN A 58 7.01 6.37 -11.26
CA ASN A 58 7.12 7.39 -12.30
C ASN A 58 5.75 7.92 -12.72
N ALA A 59 5.64 9.24 -12.90
CA ALA A 59 4.48 9.83 -13.56
C ALA A 59 4.34 9.24 -14.98
N GLY A 60 3.11 8.91 -15.37
CA GLY A 60 2.83 8.29 -16.67
C GLY A 60 3.14 6.79 -16.75
N SER A 61 3.56 6.13 -15.65
CA SER A 61 3.72 4.67 -15.65
C SER A 61 2.41 3.98 -16.00
N ARG A 62 2.45 3.09 -17.00
CA ARG A 62 1.30 2.29 -17.38
C ARG A 62 1.12 1.16 -16.37
N VAL A 63 -0.08 1.07 -15.79
CA VAL A 63 -0.47 -0.04 -14.92
C VAL A 63 -0.90 -1.20 -15.79
N LYS A 64 -0.35 -2.39 -15.54
CA LYS A 64 -0.85 -3.66 -16.10
C LYS A 64 -1.26 -4.54 -14.94
N ILE A 65 -2.55 -4.72 -14.76
CA ILE A 65 -3.06 -5.50 -13.63
C ILE A 65 -2.94 -7.01 -13.89
N SER A 66 -2.63 -7.77 -12.83
CA SER A 66 -2.68 -9.23 -12.86
C SER A 66 -4.12 -9.75 -12.91
N HIS A 67 -4.28 -11.06 -13.09
CA HIS A 67 -5.59 -11.73 -13.12
C HIS A 67 -6.38 -11.64 -11.80
N GLU A 68 -5.73 -11.26 -10.70
CA GLU A 68 -6.38 -11.05 -9.40
C GLU A 68 -7.23 -9.77 -9.36
N HIS A 69 -7.08 -8.89 -10.35
CA HIS A 69 -7.73 -7.59 -10.43
C HIS A 69 -8.43 -7.40 -11.77
N THR A 70 -9.52 -6.63 -11.76
CA THR A 70 -10.34 -6.38 -12.96
C THR A 70 -10.26 -4.95 -13.47
N GLU A 71 -9.92 -3.98 -12.62
CA GLU A 71 -9.78 -2.57 -12.98
C GLU A 71 -8.66 -1.90 -12.15
N CYS A 72 -8.04 -0.87 -12.71
CA CYS A 72 -7.15 0.03 -11.98
C CYS A 72 -7.54 1.49 -12.18
N LYS A 73 -7.29 2.33 -11.16
CA LYS A 73 -7.59 3.76 -11.23
C LYS A 73 -6.64 4.60 -10.38
N TRP A 74 -6.05 5.63 -10.99
CA TRP A 74 -5.47 6.75 -10.26
C TRP A 74 -6.58 7.68 -9.78
N ALA A 75 -6.61 8.00 -8.48
CA ALA A 75 -7.71 8.74 -7.86
C ALA A 75 -7.20 9.80 -6.88
N SER A 76 -7.96 10.90 -6.72
CA SER A 76 -7.74 11.87 -5.66
C SER A 76 -8.03 11.27 -4.27
N LYS A 77 -7.47 11.86 -3.21
CA LYS A 77 -7.66 11.44 -1.82
C LYS A 77 -9.12 11.07 -1.50
N ASN A 78 -10.04 12.00 -1.75
CA ASN A 78 -11.45 11.83 -1.40
C ASN A 78 -12.12 10.70 -2.20
N LYS A 79 -11.73 10.52 -3.47
CA LYS A 79 -12.27 9.45 -4.31
C LYS A 79 -11.71 8.09 -3.90
N ALA A 80 -10.40 7.99 -3.65
CA ALA A 80 -9.76 6.78 -3.16
C ALA A 80 -10.40 6.29 -1.85
N LYS A 81 -10.63 7.18 -0.88
CA LYS A 81 -11.30 6.81 0.39
C LYS A 81 -12.71 6.25 0.18
N LYS A 82 -13.48 6.77 -0.78
CA LYS A 82 -14.83 6.26 -1.08
C LYS A 82 -14.81 4.87 -1.73
N MET A 83 -13.73 4.52 -2.42
CA MET A 83 -13.57 3.22 -3.10
C MET A 83 -13.05 2.12 -2.17
N LEU A 84 -12.38 2.47 -1.06
CA LEU A 84 -11.82 1.51 -0.11
C LEU A 84 -12.88 1.03 0.88
N ALA A 85 -13.06 -0.29 0.97
CA ALA A 85 -14.01 -0.92 1.88
C ALA A 85 -13.58 -0.82 3.35
N TRP A 86 -12.28 -0.96 3.62
CA TRP A 86 -11.75 -1.14 4.96
C TRP A 86 -11.37 0.19 5.62
N ILE A 87 -11.77 0.38 6.88
CA ILE A 87 -11.49 1.60 7.67
C ILE A 87 -9.99 1.85 7.79
N GLY A 88 -9.19 0.80 8.03
CA GLY A 88 -7.74 0.92 8.13
C GLY A 88 -7.09 1.43 6.83
N GLN A 89 -7.54 0.98 5.66
CA GLN A 89 -7.06 1.49 4.38
C GLN A 89 -7.44 2.96 4.17
N ARG A 90 -8.67 3.35 4.52
CA ARG A 90 -9.11 4.76 4.48
C ARG A 90 -8.26 5.66 5.38
N ARG A 91 -7.89 5.17 6.57
CA ARG A 91 -6.97 5.85 7.50
C ARG A 91 -5.57 5.99 6.91
N SER A 92 -5.05 4.95 6.26
CA SER A 92 -3.74 5.03 5.58
C SER A 92 -3.71 6.15 4.53
N ILE A 93 -4.78 6.34 3.75
CA ILE A 93 -4.86 7.45 2.78
C ILE A 93 -4.80 8.82 3.47
N ASP A 94 -5.42 9.00 4.62
CA ASP A 94 -5.34 10.25 5.37
C ASP A 94 -3.92 10.54 5.85
N ILE A 95 -3.24 9.53 6.41
CA ILE A 95 -1.86 9.64 6.90
C ILE A 95 -0.90 9.97 5.74
N ILE A 96 -1.00 9.24 4.63
CA ILE A 96 -0.16 9.47 3.44
C ILE A 96 -0.38 10.88 2.89
N TYR A 97 -1.63 11.31 2.76
CA TYR A 97 -1.94 12.63 2.24
C TYR A 97 -1.41 13.74 3.16
N GLU A 98 -1.63 13.63 4.47
CA GLU A 98 -1.13 14.58 5.44
C GLU A 98 0.38 14.70 5.38
N TYR A 99 1.08 13.57 5.33
CA TYR A 99 2.53 13.53 5.21
C TYR A 99 3.05 14.21 3.93
N LEU A 100 2.45 13.90 2.78
CA LEU A 100 2.90 14.44 1.49
C LEU A 100 2.55 15.93 1.27
N THR A 101 1.62 16.48 2.05
CA THR A 101 1.11 17.84 1.82
C THR A 101 1.42 18.84 2.93
N LYS A 102 1.67 18.39 4.16
CA LYS A 102 1.95 19.30 5.29
C LYS A 102 3.44 19.30 5.63
N GLN A 103 4.11 20.44 5.43
CA GLN A 103 5.53 20.67 5.74
C GLN A 103 5.90 20.54 7.24
N LYS A 104 4.95 20.31 8.15
CA LYS A 104 5.16 20.33 9.61
C LYS A 104 4.56 19.11 10.35
N SER A 105 4.54 17.92 9.75
CA SER A 105 4.29 16.73 10.56
C SER A 105 5.56 16.39 11.35
N HIS A 106 5.47 16.29 12.68
CA HIS A 106 6.52 15.68 13.52
C HIS A 106 6.74 14.19 13.23
N LEU A 107 6.03 13.64 12.25
CA LEU A 107 6.13 12.28 11.75
C LEU A 107 6.92 12.32 10.44
N ASN A 108 8.15 11.79 10.49
CA ASN A 108 8.91 11.49 9.28
C ASN A 108 8.55 10.08 8.84
N PHE A 109 8.17 9.90 7.57
CA PHE A 109 8.11 8.56 7.01
C PHE A 109 9.50 7.93 7.08
N VAL A 110 9.56 6.69 7.54
CA VAL A 110 10.78 5.91 7.47
C VAL A 110 10.90 5.42 6.03
N GLU A 111 11.80 6.04 5.26
CA GLU A 111 12.12 5.60 3.90
C GLU A 111 12.90 4.28 3.96
N ILE A 112 12.41 3.30 3.22
CA ILE A 112 13.09 2.01 3.04
C ILE A 112 13.97 2.16 1.80
N LYS A 113 15.24 1.76 1.92
CA LYS A 113 16.15 1.70 0.77
C LYS A 113 15.74 0.51 -0.10
N ILE A 114 15.44 0.80 -1.36
CA ILE A 114 14.96 -0.16 -2.37
C ILE A 114 15.80 -0.09 -3.64
#